data_AF-A0A317YLW1-F1
#
_entry.id   AF-A0A317YLW1-F1
#
_cell.length_a   1.000
_cell.length_b   1.000
_cell.length_c   1.000
_cell.angle_alpha   90.00
_cell.angle_beta   90.00
_cell.angle_gamma   90.00
#
_symmetry.space_group_name_H-M   'P 1'
#
loop_
_entity.id
_entity.type
_entity.pdbx_description
1 polymer ?
#
loop_
_entity_poly.entity_id
_entity_poly.type
_entity_poly.pdbx_seq_one_letter_code
_entity_poly.pdbx_strand_id
1 'polypeptide(L)'
;KGTEQEKIAQTEIENASITSLSRLPDVILALKSGKVEGVVVEKPVAEAYLKQNPKLGISNVKFNEEEKDTVIAVPKDSPKLLSQINKTIKEVRDKGLIDKYMT
;
A
#
# COMPACT_ATOMS: atom_id res chain seq x y z
N LYS A 1 1.66 -2.81 10.85
CA LYS A 1 0.96 -2.54 12.13
C LYS A 1 0.34 -1.15 12.02
N GLY A 2 -0.95 -1.02 12.34
CA GLY A 2 -1.72 0.21 12.20
C GLY A 2 -2.03 0.60 10.74
N THR A 3 -2.03 -0.37 9.81
CA THR A 3 -2.33 -0.13 8.40
C THR A 3 -3.72 -0.64 8.05
N GLU A 4 -4.35 -0.10 7.00
CA GLU A 4 -5.65 -0.60 6.55
C GLU A 4 -5.56 -2.07 6.13
N GLN A 5 -4.42 -2.50 5.57
CA GLN A 5 -4.17 -3.89 5.18
C GLN A 5 -4.16 -4.86 6.36
N GLU A 6 -3.73 -4.41 7.54
CA GLU A 6 -3.85 -5.21 8.76
C GLU A 6 -5.31 -5.37 9.17
N LYS A 7 -6.10 -4.29 9.06
CA LYS A 7 -7.54 -4.32 9.33
C LYS A 7 -8.26 -5.26 8.38
N ILE A 8 -8.00 -5.18 7.07
CA ILE A 8 -8.53 -6.12 6.07
C ILE A 8 -8.20 -7.57 6.46
N ALA A 9 -6.94 -7.85 6.80
CA ALA A 9 -6.55 -9.19 7.21
C ALA A 9 -7.31 -9.67 8.46
N GLN A 10 -7.66 -8.77 9.38
CA GLN A 10 -8.43 -9.06 10.60
C GLN A 10 -9.92 -9.25 10.35
N THR A 11 -10.50 -8.51 9.40
CA THR A 11 -11.96 -8.44 9.24
C THR A 11 -12.50 -9.26 8.08
N GLU A 12 -11.67 -9.58 7.07
CA GLU A 12 -12.11 -10.19 5.82
C GLU A 12 -11.48 -11.54 5.49
N ILE A 13 -10.44 -11.96 6.23
CA ILE A 13 -9.85 -13.29 6.08
C ILE A 13 -10.31 -14.17 7.24
N GLU A 14 -11.25 -15.07 6.97
CA GLU A 14 -11.76 -16.00 7.96
C GLU A 14 -10.65 -16.93 8.47
N ASN A 15 -10.62 -17.15 9.79
CA ASN A 15 -9.67 -18.05 10.45
C ASN A 15 -8.18 -17.70 10.23
N ALA A 16 -7.87 -16.43 9.93
CA ALA A 16 -6.49 -15.99 9.75
C ALA A 16 -5.71 -15.98 11.08
N SER A 17 -4.49 -16.55 11.06
CA SER A 17 -3.48 -16.32 12.09
C SER A 17 -2.63 -15.11 11.69
N ILE A 18 -2.86 -13.97 12.33
CA ILE A 18 -2.33 -12.69 11.88
C ILE A 18 -1.02 -12.35 12.59
N THR A 19 0.06 -12.23 11.81
CA THR A 19 1.33 -11.69 12.28
C THR A 19 1.50 -10.26 11.78
N SER A 20 1.27 -9.30 12.67
CA SER A 20 1.44 -7.89 12.32
C SER A 20 2.89 -7.45 12.50
N LEU A 21 3.50 -6.93 11.43
CA LEU A 21 4.87 -6.38 11.44
C LEU A 21 4.85 -4.90 11.09
N SER A 22 5.87 -4.16 11.54
CA SER A 22 5.96 -2.71 11.37
C SER A 22 6.68 -2.29 10.09
N ARG A 23 7.47 -3.18 9.47
CA ARG A 23 8.30 -2.86 8.31
C ARG A 23 8.06 -3.84 7.18
N LEU A 24 7.88 -3.31 5.96
CA LEU A 24 7.65 -4.11 4.78
C LEU A 24 8.78 -5.12 4.45
N PRO A 25 10.08 -4.79 4.60
CA PRO A 25 11.15 -5.78 4.43
C PRO A 25 10.99 -7.03 5.33
N ASP A 26 10.54 -6.85 6.57
CA ASP A 26 10.35 -7.96 7.52
C ASP A 26 9.15 -8.84 7.10
N VAL A 27 8.10 -8.21 6.57
CA VAL A 27 6.93 -8.89 5.99
C VAL A 27 7.33 -9.76 4.80
N ILE A 28 8.12 -9.21 3.87
CA ILE A 28 8.60 -9.96 2.70
C ILE A 28 9.55 -11.08 3.13
N LEU A 29 10.40 -10.86 4.13
CA LEU A 29 11.27 -11.90 4.68
C LEU A 29 10.46 -13.04 5.32
N ALA A 30 9.41 -12.73 6.08
CA ALA A 30 8.53 -13.73 6.69
C ALA A 30 7.81 -14.59 5.64
N LEU A 31 7.41 -13.98 4.52
CA LEU A 31 6.82 -14.71 3.39
C LEU A 31 7.87 -15.63 2.74
N LYS A 32 9.08 -15.10 2.48
CA LYS A 32 10.17 -15.87 1.86
C LYS A 32 10.68 -17.02 2.73
N SER A 33 10.61 -16.89 4.06
CA SER A 33 10.97 -17.95 4.99
C SER A 33 9.87 -18.99 5.22
N GLY A 34 8.67 -18.78 4.65
CA GLY A 34 7.50 -19.63 4.88
C GLY A 34 6.90 -19.48 6.27
N LYS A 35 7.27 -18.45 7.03
CA LYS A 35 6.69 -18.16 8.34
C LYS A 35 5.24 -17.65 8.22
N VAL A 36 4.91 -17.04 7.08
CA VAL A 36 3.54 -16.68 6.69
C VAL A 36 3.27 -17.19 5.29
N GLU A 37 2.01 -17.50 5.01
CA GLU A 37 1.55 -18.03 3.71
C GLU A 37 1.18 -16.92 2.72
N GLY A 38 0.89 -15.71 3.22
CA GLY A 38 0.47 -14.58 2.41
C GLY A 38 0.70 -13.24 3.12
N VAL A 39 0.62 -12.17 2.33
CA VAL A 39 0.81 -10.79 2.79
C VAL A 39 -0.26 -9.92 2.13
N VAL A 40 -0.97 -9.14 2.94
CA VAL A 40 -1.87 -8.09 2.45
C VAL A 40 -1.05 -6.80 2.32
N VAL A 41 -0.97 -6.26 1.10
CA VAL A 41 -0.20 -5.05 0.76
C VAL A 41 -0.85 -4.36 -0.44
N GLU A 42 -0.64 -3.04 -0.59
CA GLU A 42 -1.11 -2.31 -1.77
C GLU A 42 -0.49 -2.84 -3.06
N LYS A 43 -1.31 -2.93 -4.11
CA LYS A 43 -0.92 -3.45 -5.43
C LYS A 43 0.35 -2.80 -6.02
N PRO A 44 0.47 -1.45 -6.14
CA PRO A 44 1.68 -0.86 -6.73
C PRO A 44 2.95 -1.17 -5.92
N VAL A 45 2.81 -1.30 -4.60
CA VAL A 45 3.92 -1.71 -3.73
C VAL A 45 4.28 -3.17 -3.98
N ALA A 46 3.30 -4.09 -4.08
CA ALA A 46 3.55 -5.48 -4.43
C ALA A 46 4.28 -5.61 -5.78
N GLU A 47 3.81 -4.91 -6.81
CA GLU A 47 4.39 -4.91 -8.16
C GLU A 47 5.85 -4.46 -8.16
N ALA A 48 6.20 -3.43 -7.38
CA ALA A 48 7.60 -3.01 -7.22
C ALA A 48 8.50 -4.10 -6.62
N TYR A 49 7.99 -4.89 -5.67
CA TYR A 49 8.72 -6.00 -5.06
C TYR A 49 8.81 -7.24 -5.96
N LEU A 50 7.79 -7.50 -6.77
CA LEU A 50 7.74 -8.59 -7.75
C LEU A 50 8.79 -8.41 -8.84
N LYS A 51 9.01 -7.17 -9.31
CA LYS A 51 10.11 -6.83 -10.24
C LYS A 51 11.48 -7.28 -9.73
N GLN A 52 11.67 -7.34 -8.41
CA GLN A 52 12.93 -7.72 -7.76
C GLN A 52 12.96 -9.18 -7.29
N ASN A 53 11.80 -9.84 -7.18
CA ASN A 53 11.68 -11.19 -6.63
C ASN A 53 10.70 -12.04 -7.46
N PRO A 54 11.18 -12.74 -8.51
CA PRO A 54 10.32 -13.52 -9.41
C PRO A 54 9.69 -14.76 -8.75
N LYS A 55 10.07 -15.09 -7.51
CA LYS A 55 9.47 -16.17 -6.72
C LYS A 55 8.19 -15.77 -5.99
N LEU A 56 7.87 -14.47 -5.97
CA LEU A 56 6.62 -13.97 -5.40
C LEU A 56 5.55 -13.91 -6.49
N GLY A 57 4.29 -13.90 -6.10
CA GLY A 57 3.15 -13.71 -6.99
C GLY A 57 2.07 -12.87 -6.33
N ILE A 58 1.16 -12.31 -7.13
CA ILE A 58 -0.07 -11.67 -6.64
C ILE A 58 -1.17 -12.74 -6.64
N SER A 59 -1.85 -12.89 -5.51
CA SER A 59 -3.02 -13.76 -5.41
C SER A 59 -4.22 -13.16 -6.16
N ASN A 60 -5.11 -14.02 -6.67
CA ASN A 60 -6.38 -13.58 -7.27
C ASN A 60 -7.46 -13.23 -6.23
N VAL A 61 -7.13 -13.31 -4.93
CA VAL A 61 -8.02 -12.91 -3.84
C VAL A 61 -8.39 -11.43 -3.99
N LYS A 62 -9.68 -11.13 -3.76
CA LYS A 62 -10.21 -9.78 -3.73
C LYS A 62 -10.80 -9.51 -2.36
N PHE A 63 -10.58 -8.31 -1.86
CA PHE A 63 -11.19 -7.79 -0.64
C PHE A 63 -12.35 -6.88 -0.99
N ASN A 64 -13.23 -6.63 -0.02
CA ASN A 64 -14.43 -5.79 -0.16
C ASN A 64 -14.11 -4.29 -0.09
N GLU A 65 -12.84 -3.90 -0.19
CA GLU A 65 -12.46 -2.49 -0.16
C GLU A 65 -13.07 -1.70 -1.33
N GLU A 66 -13.68 -0.57 -1.00
CA GLU A 66 -13.91 0.50 -1.95
C GLU A 66 -12.55 1.06 -2.42
N GLU A 67 -12.42 1.41 -3.69
CA GLU A 67 -11.27 2.19 -4.16
C GLU A 67 -11.17 3.48 -3.32
N LYS A 68 -10.11 3.59 -2.51
CA LYS A 68 -9.84 4.79 -1.74
C LYS A 68 -8.81 5.65 -2.45
N ASP A 69 -9.06 6.95 -2.44
CA ASP A 69 -8.09 7.93 -2.91
C ASP A 69 -6.80 7.90 -2.06
N THR A 70 -5.64 7.88 -2.72
CA THR A 70 -4.37 8.16 -2.06
C THR A 70 -4.27 9.66 -1.75
N VAL A 71 -4.03 9.99 -0.48
CA VAL A 71 -3.98 11.38 -0.01
C VAL A 71 -2.66 11.70 0.69
N ILE A 72 -2.27 12.97 0.67
CA ILE A 72 -1.11 13.47 1.41
C ILE A 72 -1.59 14.01 2.77
N ALA A 73 -1.19 13.34 3.85
CA ALA A 73 -1.46 13.83 5.20
C ALA A 73 -0.56 15.02 5.53
N VAL A 74 -1.15 16.07 6.12
CA VAL A 74 -0.44 17.27 6.58
C VAL A 74 -0.76 17.54 8.05
N PRO A 75 0.12 18.25 8.80
CA PRO A 75 -0.20 18.69 10.15
C PRO A 75 -1.53 19.47 10.18
N LYS A 76 -2.29 19.31 11.26
CA LYS A 76 -3.48 20.13 11.48
C LYS A 76 -3.11 21.62 11.45
N ASP A 77 -4.06 22.44 11.01
CA ASP A 77 -3.94 23.91 10.98
C ASP A 77 -2.77 24.44 10.13
N SER A 78 -2.44 23.74 9.02
CA SER A 78 -1.38 24.13 8.08
C SER A 78 -1.90 24.62 6.70
N PRO A 79 -2.78 25.64 6.64
CA PRO A 79 -3.51 25.99 5.42
C PRO A 79 -2.61 26.41 4.25
N LYS A 80 -1.48 27.08 4.52
CA LYS A 80 -0.51 27.47 3.48
C LYS A 80 0.14 26.25 2.84
N LEU A 81 0.55 25.27 3.65
CA LEU A 81 1.15 24.03 3.16
C LEU A 81 0.15 23.21 2.37
N LEU A 82 -1.07 23.03 2.90
CA LEU A 82 -2.15 22.32 2.23
C LEU A 82 -2.48 22.94 0.87
N SER A 83 -2.56 24.28 0.80
CA SER A 83 -2.84 25.00 -0.45
C SER A 83 -1.75 24.78 -1.50
N GLN A 84 -0.47 24.86 -1.12
CA GLN A 84 0.64 24.61 -2.06
C GLN A 84 0.68 23.17 -2.53
N ILE A 85 0.47 22.20 -1.63
CA ILE A 85 0.41 20.77 -1.99
C ILE A 85 -0.71 20.53 -3.00
N ASN A 86 -1.93 21.00 -2.72
CA ASN A 86 -3.08 20.81 -3.62
C ASN A 86 -2.87 21.48 -4.98
N LYS A 87 -2.23 22.67 -5.01
CA LYS A 87 -1.85 23.32 -6.26
C LYS A 87 -0.89 22.45 -7.08
N THR A 88 0.15 21.92 -6.45
CA THR A 88 1.13 21.04 -7.12
C THR A 88 0.48 19.75 -7.60
N ILE A 89 -0.37 19.11 -6.79
CA ILE A 89 -1.13 17.91 -7.20
C ILE A 89 -1.94 18.19 -8.46
N LYS A 90 -2.63 19.34 -8.51
CA LYS A 90 -3.38 19.77 -9.70
C LYS A 90 -2.47 19.92 -10.92
N GLU A 91 -1.35 20.64 -10.79
CA GLU A 91 -0.40 20.81 -11.90
C GLU A 91 0.16 19.47 -12.41
N VAL A 92 0.46 18.53 -11.51
CA VAL A 92 0.94 17.19 -11.84
C VAL A 92 -0.12 16.39 -12.59
N ARG A 93 -1.39 16.48 -12.17
CA ARG A 93 -2.54 15.84 -12.84
C ARG A 93 -2.81 16.45 -14.21
N ASP A 94 -2.86 17.78 -14.30
CA ASP A 94 -3.13 18.51 -15.54
C ASP A 94 -2.06 18.24 -16.62
N LYS A 95 -0.81 17.99 -16.19
CA LYS A 95 0.31 17.62 -17.07
C LYS A 95 0.42 16.11 -17.34
N GLY A 96 -0.45 15.27 -16.77
CA GLY A 96 -0.42 13.81 -16.95
C GLY A 96 0.87 13.16 -16.44
N LEU A 97 1.47 13.69 -15.36
CA LEU A 97 2.81 13.29 -14.93
C LEU A 97 2.83 12.10 -13.96
N ILE A 98 1.69 11.68 -13.42
CA ILE A 98 1.60 10.61 -12.41
C ILE A 98 2.22 9.31 -12.94
N ASP A 99 1.80 8.84 -14.11
CA ASP A 99 2.28 7.57 -14.67
C ASP A 99 3.80 7.60 -14.93
N LYS A 100 4.34 8.76 -15.32
CA LYS A 100 5.78 8.98 -15.52
C LYS A 100 6.58 8.90 -14.21
N TYR A 101 5.96 9.21 -13.07
CA TYR A 101 6.63 9.14 -11.76
C TYR A 101 6.50 7.77 -11.11
N MET A 102 5.57 6.93 -11.56
CA MET A 102 5.38 5.56 -11.07
C MET A 102 6.26 4.52 -11.79
N THR A 103 7.03 4.94 -12.80
CA THR A 103 7.91 4.08 -13.60
C THR A 103 9.30 3.95 -12.98
#